data_AF-A0A640KTS1-F1
#
_entry.id   AF-A0A640KTS1-F1
#
_cell.length_a   1.000
_cell.length_b   1.000
_cell.length_c   1.000
_cell.angle_alpha   90.00
_cell.angle_beta   90.00
_cell.angle_gamma   90.00
#
_symmetry.space_group_name_H-M   'P 1'
#
loop_
_entity.id
_entity.type
_entity.pdbx_description
1 polymer ?
#
loop_
_entity_poly.entity_id
_entity_poly.type
_entity_poly.pdbx_seq_one_letter_code
_entity_poly.pdbx_strand_id
1 'polypeptide(L)'
;MPGIDYSKWDKLTDSCSSTSDTDSEGYRDEKENHGSGRAPQVTRLEYPSRVILGPNGVQLEQVPPQASASPFRGTSAAPQETHDGSVAAATCQINGAPPYAQPHTGAQQNNSHPADNRSGRQDDEQERMDATDDDEDLLYESLARNGGREGFHHWWTQTEDTVTVSFLVPWETKGKWVTKFRLYEAPSETAPESELHQAHLEIAIQAPPARPMSASGGPPAPPAPHLIHEVFRYPVKLSEDLIEGCWQLHFLPKRHLRLLVVQLFKEPVGLGMTLWWDRCFVTDTTSVIADTQTIPDRKRRMEAMPALKGTVAQFRNVWEEAHEEFRRRMQQRKRDMGD
;
A
#
# COMPACT_ATOMS: atom_id res chain seq x y z
N MET A 1 -32.82 7.04 18.51
CA MET A 1 -31.92 8.02 17.87
C MET A 1 -32.66 8.61 16.68
N PRO A 2 -32.86 9.94 16.61
CA PRO A 2 -33.54 10.54 15.47
C PRO A 2 -32.62 10.47 14.24
N GLY A 3 -33.13 9.94 13.13
CA GLY A 3 -32.41 9.79 11.88
C GLY A 3 -32.05 11.15 11.28
N ILE A 4 -30.88 11.22 10.64
CA ILE A 4 -30.42 12.41 9.93
C ILE A 4 -31.36 12.64 8.74
N ASP A 5 -31.96 13.83 8.70
CA ASP A 5 -32.86 14.27 7.64
C ASP A 5 -32.08 14.82 6.44
N TYR A 6 -32.10 14.08 5.33
CA TYR A 6 -31.42 14.44 4.09
C TYR A 6 -32.27 15.33 3.16
N SER A 7 -33.50 15.70 3.54
CA SER A 7 -34.40 16.55 2.71
C SER A 7 -33.85 17.97 2.46
N LYS A 8 -32.77 18.36 3.14
CA LYS A 8 -32.07 19.63 2.90
C LYS A 8 -31.18 19.61 1.64
N TRP A 9 -30.77 18.43 1.18
CA TRP A 9 -29.92 18.28 -0.01
C TRP A 9 -30.73 18.33 -1.31
N ASP A 10 -32.03 18.00 -1.26
CA ASP A 10 -32.94 18.04 -2.42
C ASP A 10 -33.31 19.44 -2.91
N LYS A 11 -32.84 20.51 -2.25
CA LYS A 11 -33.10 21.91 -2.65
C LYS A 11 -32.01 22.53 -3.52
N LEU A 12 -30.97 21.78 -3.88
CA LEU A 12 -29.97 22.21 -4.84
C LEU A 12 -30.46 21.89 -6.26
N THR A 13 -31.48 22.62 -6.72
CA THR A 13 -31.84 22.65 -8.14
C THR A 13 -30.81 23.50 -8.87
N ASP A 14 -29.89 22.85 -9.58
CA ASP A 14 -28.98 23.46 -10.54
C ASP A 14 -29.80 24.26 -11.56
N SER A 15 -29.89 25.57 -11.34
CA SER A 15 -30.48 26.52 -12.27
C SER A 15 -29.46 26.80 -13.37
N CYS A 16 -29.16 25.79 -14.18
CA CYS A 16 -28.49 25.98 -15.47
C CYS A 16 -29.53 26.47 -16.47
N SER A 17 -29.88 27.75 -16.38
CA SER A 17 -30.68 28.44 -17.40
C SER A 17 -29.81 28.70 -18.63
N SER A 18 -29.68 27.68 -19.48
CA SER A 18 -29.26 27.88 -20.87
C SER A 18 -30.45 28.44 -21.65
N THR A 19 -30.61 29.77 -21.65
CA THR A 19 -31.52 30.46 -22.56
C THR A 19 -30.80 30.85 -23.83
N SER A 20 -31.43 30.42 -24.93
CA SER A 20 -31.13 30.58 -26.33
C SER A 20 -30.94 32.01 -26.82
N ASP A 21 -30.19 32.10 -27.93
CA ASP A 21 -30.04 33.21 -28.87
C ASP A 21 -31.32 34.03 -29.10
N THR A 22 -31.18 35.36 -29.25
CA THR A 22 -31.89 36.15 -30.28
C THR A 22 -31.39 37.60 -30.28
N ASP A 23 -30.89 38.05 -31.43
CA ASP A 23 -30.58 39.44 -31.75
C ASP A 23 -31.86 40.31 -31.72
N SER A 24 -31.85 41.43 -30.99
CA SER A 24 -32.82 42.50 -31.20
C SER A 24 -32.34 43.84 -30.61
N GLU A 25 -31.98 44.76 -31.51
CA GLU A 25 -31.78 46.18 -31.22
C GLU A 25 -33.11 46.87 -30.86
N GLY A 26 -33.18 47.58 -29.74
CA GLY A 26 -34.36 48.35 -29.36
C GLY A 26 -34.19 49.21 -28.10
N TYR A 27 -34.33 50.52 -28.26
CA TYR A 27 -34.20 51.61 -27.28
C TYR A 27 -35.16 51.57 -26.06
N ARG A 28 -34.68 52.15 -24.94
CA ARG A 28 -35.39 52.71 -23.74
C ARG A 28 -36.05 51.67 -22.81
N ASP A 29 -36.17 51.84 -21.48
CA ASP A 29 -36.05 52.97 -20.56
C ASP A 29 -35.76 52.40 -19.15
N GLU A 30 -35.29 53.26 -18.26
CA GLU A 30 -34.86 53.01 -16.89
C GLU A 30 -35.84 52.19 -16.01
N LYS A 31 -35.29 51.23 -15.25
CA LYS A 31 -35.62 51.06 -13.82
C LYS A 31 -34.59 50.19 -13.11
N GLU A 32 -33.74 50.87 -12.35
CA GLU A 32 -32.79 50.33 -11.39
C GLU A 32 -33.49 49.45 -10.34
N ASN A 33 -33.03 48.21 -10.21
CA ASN A 33 -33.07 47.53 -8.93
C ASN A 33 -31.81 46.67 -8.79
N HIS A 34 -30.76 47.29 -8.25
CA HIS A 34 -29.45 46.69 -8.01
C HIS A 34 -29.51 45.61 -6.92
N GLY A 35 -30.00 44.43 -7.26
CA GLY A 35 -29.61 43.19 -6.59
C GLY A 35 -28.25 42.77 -7.11
N SER A 36 -27.18 43.44 -6.68
CA SER A 36 -25.81 43.08 -7.08
C SER A 36 -25.49 41.69 -6.55
N GLY A 37 -25.72 40.67 -7.38
CA GLY A 37 -25.20 39.32 -7.19
C GLY A 37 -23.68 39.42 -7.15
N ARG A 38 -23.13 39.51 -5.95
CA ARG A 38 -21.70 39.58 -5.72
C ARG A 38 -21.12 38.26 -6.19
N ALA A 39 -20.47 38.28 -7.35
CA ALA A 39 -19.77 37.14 -7.90
C ALA A 39 -18.83 36.56 -6.82
N PRO A 40 -18.77 35.23 -6.66
CA PRO A 40 -17.90 34.62 -5.66
C PRO A 40 -16.44 35.03 -5.92
N GLN A 41 -15.82 35.67 -4.93
CA GLN A 41 -14.41 36.06 -5.00
C GLN A 41 -13.55 34.96 -4.39
N VAL A 42 -12.56 34.50 -5.15
CA VAL A 42 -11.55 33.53 -4.69
C VAL A 42 -10.27 34.29 -4.41
N THR A 43 -9.84 34.33 -3.15
CA THR A 43 -8.56 34.94 -2.74
C THR A 43 -7.51 33.85 -2.61
N ARG A 44 -6.44 33.94 -3.40
CA ARG A 44 -5.28 33.05 -3.30
C ARG A 44 -4.46 33.42 -2.07
N LEU A 45 -4.18 32.43 -1.22
CA LEU A 45 -3.34 32.61 -0.03
C LEU A 45 -1.88 32.30 -0.38
N GLU A 46 -0.98 33.11 0.15
CA GLU A 46 0.47 33.08 -0.15
C GLU A 46 1.23 32.04 0.72
N TYR A 47 0.61 31.55 1.81
CA TYR A 47 1.18 30.60 2.76
C TYR A 47 0.18 29.48 3.10
N PRO A 48 0.64 28.28 3.52
CA PRO A 48 -0.24 27.19 3.94
C PRO A 48 -1.05 27.64 5.17
N SER A 49 -2.32 27.95 4.93
CA SER A 49 -3.24 28.50 5.93
C SER A 49 -4.17 27.39 6.39
N ARG A 50 -4.44 27.32 7.69
CA ARG A 50 -5.46 26.39 8.21
C ARG A 50 -6.82 27.09 8.15
N VAL A 51 -7.79 26.45 7.50
CA VAL A 51 -9.19 26.90 7.48
C VAL A 51 -9.99 26.02 8.43
N ILE A 52 -10.58 26.61 9.47
CA ILE A 52 -11.43 25.90 10.42
C ILE A 52 -12.88 26.30 10.16
N LEU A 53 -13.71 25.31 9.83
CA LEU A 53 -15.14 25.47 9.62
C LEU A 53 -15.88 25.08 10.91
N GLY A 54 -16.42 26.07 11.62
CA GLY A 54 -17.16 25.87 12.86
C GLY A 54 -18.61 26.38 12.78
N PRO A 55 -19.44 26.12 13.80
CA PRO A 55 -20.82 26.62 13.87
C PRO A 55 -20.91 28.16 13.86
N ASN A 56 -19.79 28.85 14.08
CA ASN A 56 -19.67 30.31 14.04
C ASN A 56 -19.12 30.86 12.71
N GLY A 57 -19.03 30.02 11.66
CA GLY A 57 -18.54 30.41 10.33
C GLY A 57 -17.11 29.96 10.03
N VAL A 58 -16.52 30.60 9.01
CA VAL A 58 -15.17 30.28 8.51
C VAL A 58 -14.13 31.09 9.29
N GLN A 59 -13.22 30.41 9.99
CA GLN A 59 -12.04 31.03 10.59
C GLN A 59 -10.80 30.72 9.76
N LEU A 60 -10.05 31.78 9.42
CA LEU A 60 -8.80 31.70 8.67
C LEU A 60 -7.63 31.96 9.63
N GLU A 61 -6.80 30.96 9.88
CA GLU A 61 -5.61 31.09 10.72
C GLU A 61 -4.38 31.27 9.82
N GLN A 62 -3.86 32.51 9.75
CA GLN A 62 -2.73 32.90 8.87
C GLN A 62 -1.36 32.83 9.57
N VAL A 63 -1.32 32.55 10.87
CA VAL A 63 -0.06 32.49 11.62
C VAL A 63 0.39 31.02 11.69
N PRO A 64 1.63 30.68 11.26
CA PRO A 64 2.17 29.34 11.45
C PRO A 64 2.08 29.00 12.95
N PRO A 65 1.55 27.83 13.35
CA PRO A 65 1.48 27.46 14.75
C PRO A 65 2.90 27.51 15.33
N GLN A 66 3.11 28.41 16.29
CA GLN A 66 4.36 28.49 17.03
C GLN A 66 4.52 27.17 17.79
N ALA A 67 5.45 26.33 17.35
CA ALA A 67 5.68 25.01 17.92
C ALA A 67 5.91 25.13 19.44
N SER A 68 4.95 24.67 20.24
CA SER A 68 4.98 24.78 21.70
C SER A 68 5.88 23.76 22.39
N ALA A 69 6.71 23.02 21.64
CA ALA A 69 7.72 22.14 22.20
C ALA A 69 8.86 21.88 21.18
N SER A 70 9.78 22.84 21.03
CA SER A 70 11.12 22.51 20.52
C SER A 70 12.04 22.21 21.71
N PRO A 71 12.62 21.01 21.82
CA PRO A 71 13.58 20.68 22.88
C PRO A 71 14.96 21.30 22.63
N PHE A 72 15.14 22.03 21.52
CA PHE A 72 16.39 22.72 21.21
C PHE A 72 16.38 24.12 21.81
N ARG A 73 16.79 24.22 23.08
CA ARG A 73 17.19 25.49 23.71
C ARG A 73 18.48 25.97 23.03
N GLY A 74 18.35 26.71 21.94
CA GLY A 74 19.46 27.44 21.33
C GLY A 74 19.77 28.70 22.16
N THR A 75 20.80 28.64 22.99
CA THR A 75 21.47 29.82 23.55
C THR A 75 22.17 30.57 22.42
N SER A 76 21.57 31.67 21.96
CA SER A 76 22.32 32.77 21.34
C SER A 76 22.61 33.81 22.43
N ALA A 77 23.84 33.78 22.95
CA ALA A 77 24.43 34.89 23.67
C ALA A 77 25.94 34.96 23.36
N ALA A 78 26.41 36.19 23.14
CA ALA A 78 27.76 36.57 22.78
C ALA A 78 28.80 36.22 23.87
N PRO A 79 30.11 36.16 23.54
CA PRO A 79 31.11 35.56 24.42
C PRO A 79 31.46 36.49 25.58
N GLN A 80 31.43 35.94 26.80
CA GLN A 80 32.23 36.44 27.92
C GLN A 80 33.13 35.31 28.41
N GLU A 81 34.42 35.62 28.47
CA GLU A 81 35.44 34.88 29.20
C GLU A 81 35.05 34.76 30.67
N THR A 82 35.21 33.58 31.27
CA THR A 82 36.05 33.35 32.46
C THR A 82 36.00 31.89 32.93
N HIS A 83 37.19 31.36 33.17
CA HIS A 83 37.65 30.48 34.25
C HIS A 83 36.85 29.24 34.75
N ASP A 84 37.64 28.16 34.81
CA ASP A 84 37.67 27.07 35.80
C ASP A 84 36.49 26.10 35.95
N GLY A 85 36.79 24.84 35.62
CA GLY A 85 36.83 23.81 36.66
C GLY A 85 35.73 22.75 36.64
N SER A 86 36.21 21.50 36.63
CA SER A 86 35.59 20.31 37.24
C SER A 86 34.69 19.43 36.36
N VAL A 87 35.27 18.28 36.02
CA VAL A 87 34.66 17.12 35.40
C VAL A 87 33.98 16.26 36.48
N ALA A 88 32.72 15.89 36.30
CA ALA A 88 32.09 14.81 37.04
C ALA A 88 31.25 13.95 36.09
N ALA A 89 31.69 12.71 35.93
CA ALA A 89 31.02 11.64 35.20
C ALA A 89 29.79 11.16 35.99
N ALA A 90 28.67 10.95 35.29
CA ALA A 90 27.50 10.26 35.83
C ALA A 90 27.36 8.90 35.12
N THR A 91 27.67 7.85 35.87
CA THR A 91 27.43 6.44 35.55
C THR A 91 26.02 6.07 35.97
N CYS A 92 25.19 5.54 35.07
CA CYS A 92 23.88 4.97 35.42
C CYS A 92 24.00 3.44 35.51
N GLN A 93 23.85 2.91 36.73
CA GLN A 93 23.74 1.48 36.99
C GLN A 93 22.28 1.02 36.88
N ILE A 94 22.11 -0.12 36.23
CA ILE A 94 20.87 -0.89 36.07
C ILE A 94 20.76 -1.85 37.26
N ASN A 95 19.63 -1.87 37.96
CA ASN A 95 19.23 -2.98 38.83
C ASN A 95 17.71 -2.99 39.03
N GLY A 96 17.08 -4.15 38.84
CA GLY A 96 15.68 -4.35 39.16
C GLY A 96 15.07 -5.65 38.61
N ALA A 97 15.54 -6.81 39.09
CA ALA A 97 14.75 -8.04 39.10
C ALA A 97 13.67 -7.97 40.21
N PRO A 98 12.55 -8.70 40.11
CA PRO A 98 12.36 -9.87 41.01
C PRO A 98 11.43 -10.96 40.38
N PRO A 99 10.87 -11.94 41.13
CA PRO A 99 11.50 -13.22 41.43
C PRO A 99 10.63 -14.46 41.07
N TYR A 100 11.26 -15.62 41.24
CA TYR A 100 10.77 -16.99 41.12
C TYR A 100 9.45 -17.32 41.85
N ALA A 101 8.61 -18.16 41.21
CA ALA A 101 7.77 -19.15 41.88
C ALA A 101 7.52 -20.39 40.99
N GLN A 102 8.02 -21.54 41.45
CA GLN A 102 7.61 -22.93 41.19
C GLN A 102 7.29 -23.52 42.59
N PRO A 103 6.71 -24.74 42.78
CA PRO A 103 6.49 -25.85 41.84
C PRO A 103 5.09 -26.51 42.00
N HIS A 104 4.73 -27.51 41.18
CA HIS A 104 4.02 -28.73 41.66
C HIS A 104 4.18 -29.92 40.70
N THR A 105 4.71 -30.99 41.28
CA THR A 105 4.80 -32.39 40.84
C THR A 105 3.45 -33.10 40.84
N GLY A 106 3.21 -33.98 39.87
CA GLY A 106 2.13 -34.96 39.88
C GLY A 106 2.30 -36.01 38.79
N ALA A 107 2.78 -37.19 39.17
CA ALA A 107 2.89 -38.38 38.31
C ALA A 107 1.57 -39.15 38.29
N GLN A 108 1.21 -39.73 37.14
CA GLN A 108 0.37 -40.93 37.13
C GLN A 108 0.68 -41.81 35.91
N GLN A 109 1.29 -42.97 36.21
CA GLN A 109 1.35 -44.14 35.34
C GLN A 109 -0.04 -44.78 35.28
N ASN A 110 -0.43 -45.30 34.11
CA ASN A 110 -1.31 -46.46 34.04
C ASN A 110 -1.09 -47.24 32.74
N ASN A 111 -0.59 -48.47 32.91
CA ASN A 111 -0.66 -49.57 31.97
C ASN A 111 -2.12 -50.02 31.80
N SER A 112 -2.54 -50.36 30.59
CA SER A 112 -3.08 -51.70 30.26
C SER A 112 -3.58 -51.77 28.81
N HIS A 113 -3.05 -52.75 28.07
CA HIS A 113 -3.67 -53.32 26.88
C HIS A 113 -4.98 -54.03 27.24
N PRO A 114 -5.91 -54.17 26.28
CA PRO A 114 -6.22 -55.53 25.87
C PRO A 114 -6.25 -55.75 24.35
N ALA A 115 -6.10 -57.03 24.07
CA ALA A 115 -6.06 -57.74 22.82
C ALA A 115 -7.29 -57.53 21.89
N ASP A 116 -6.97 -57.50 20.59
CA ASP A 116 -7.55 -58.37 19.56
C ASP A 116 -9.04 -58.22 19.23
N ASN A 117 -9.31 -57.54 18.10
CA ASN A 117 -10.39 -57.90 17.18
C ASN A 117 -10.03 -57.42 15.77
N ARG A 118 -9.18 -58.21 15.09
CA ARG A 118 -9.02 -58.18 13.63
C ARG A 118 -10.22 -58.86 12.99
N SER A 119 -11.04 -58.13 12.24
CA SER A 119 -11.75 -58.59 11.03
C SER A 119 -12.64 -57.47 10.48
N GLY A 120 -12.25 -56.89 9.34
CA GLY A 120 -13.17 -56.12 8.49
C GLY A 120 -13.06 -54.59 8.60
N ARG A 121 -11.98 -54.01 8.07
CA ARG A 121 -11.91 -52.60 7.62
C ARG A 121 -10.60 -52.37 6.86
N GLN A 122 -10.52 -52.92 5.67
CA GLN A 122 -9.49 -52.63 4.68
C GLN A 122 -10.26 -52.26 3.43
N ASP A 123 -10.61 -50.98 3.28
CA ASP A 123 -10.94 -50.37 1.98
C ASP A 123 -11.14 -48.84 2.09
N ASP A 124 -11.28 -48.26 3.29
CA ASP A 124 -11.48 -46.80 3.46
C ASP A 124 -10.18 -45.95 3.56
N GLU A 125 -8.99 -46.56 3.55
CA GLU A 125 -7.72 -45.81 3.70
C GLU A 125 -7.01 -45.47 2.37
N GLN A 126 -7.49 -46.01 1.23
CA GLN A 126 -6.86 -45.81 -0.08
C GLN A 126 -7.36 -44.56 -0.81
N GLU A 127 -8.47 -43.94 -0.38
CA GLU A 127 -9.01 -42.70 -1.01
C GLU A 127 -8.45 -41.40 -0.41
N ARG A 128 -7.52 -41.47 0.56
CA ARG A 128 -7.04 -40.28 1.28
C ARG A 128 -5.77 -39.63 0.69
N MET A 129 -5.28 -40.08 -0.45
CA MET A 129 -3.96 -39.67 -0.99
C MET A 129 -3.95 -38.79 -2.24
N ASP A 130 -5.09 -38.47 -2.87
CA ASP A 130 -5.08 -37.64 -4.10
C ASP A 130 -5.56 -36.19 -3.90
N ALA A 131 -6.15 -35.84 -2.75
CA ALA A 131 -6.71 -34.49 -2.56
C ALA A 131 -5.64 -33.37 -2.48
N THR A 132 -4.39 -33.69 -2.12
CA THR A 132 -3.31 -32.68 -2.03
C THR A 132 -2.67 -32.37 -3.37
N ASP A 133 -2.91 -33.23 -4.36
CA ASP A 133 -2.21 -33.19 -5.62
C ASP A 133 -2.79 -32.10 -6.55
N ASP A 134 -4.11 -31.93 -6.56
CA ASP A 134 -4.78 -30.90 -7.36
C ASP A 134 -4.49 -29.48 -6.83
N ASP A 135 -4.27 -29.34 -5.52
CA ASP A 135 -4.03 -28.04 -4.88
C ASP A 135 -2.72 -27.38 -5.34
N GLU A 136 -1.65 -28.15 -5.58
CA GLU A 136 -0.36 -27.62 -6.03
C GLU A 136 -0.46 -27.03 -7.45
N ASP A 137 -1.15 -27.72 -8.34
CA ASP A 137 -1.32 -27.26 -9.73
C ASP A 137 -2.20 -26.02 -9.79
N LEU A 138 -3.29 -25.97 -9.00
CA LEU A 138 -4.11 -24.78 -8.84
C LEU A 138 -3.31 -23.59 -8.28
N LEU A 139 -2.46 -23.82 -7.28
CA LEU A 139 -1.59 -22.79 -6.73
C LEU A 139 -0.64 -22.26 -7.81
N TYR A 140 0.03 -23.16 -8.54
CA TYR A 140 0.99 -22.79 -9.58
C TYR A 140 0.34 -21.99 -10.73
N GLU A 141 -0.84 -22.42 -11.20
CA GLU A 141 -1.60 -21.70 -12.22
C GLU A 141 -2.06 -20.32 -11.75
N SER A 142 -2.31 -20.17 -10.44
CA SER A 142 -2.74 -18.89 -9.85
C SER A 142 -1.62 -17.86 -9.64
N LEU A 143 -0.34 -18.27 -9.71
CA LEU A 143 0.82 -17.41 -9.38
C LEU A 143 0.90 -16.13 -10.23
N ALA A 144 0.39 -16.16 -11.47
CA ALA A 144 0.39 -15.03 -12.39
C ALA A 144 -1.03 -14.53 -12.73
N ARG A 145 -2.05 -14.89 -11.96
CA ARG A 145 -3.44 -14.49 -12.25
C ARG A 145 -3.59 -12.96 -12.21
N ASN A 146 -4.07 -12.38 -13.31
CA ASN A 146 -4.16 -10.92 -13.51
C ASN A 146 -2.84 -10.16 -13.28
N GLY A 147 -1.71 -10.85 -13.26
CA GLY A 147 -0.40 -10.28 -13.01
C GLY A 147 0.58 -10.78 -14.06
N GLY A 148 1.76 -11.19 -13.61
CA GLY A 148 2.84 -11.51 -14.52
C GLY A 148 3.97 -12.33 -13.92
N ARG A 149 4.96 -12.58 -14.77
CA ARG A 149 6.21 -13.25 -14.40
C ARG A 149 7.36 -12.44 -14.99
N GLU A 150 8.31 -12.03 -14.16
CA GLU A 150 9.52 -11.35 -14.60
C GLU A 150 10.70 -12.33 -14.57
N GLY A 151 11.02 -12.89 -15.74
CA GLY A 151 12.12 -13.83 -15.91
C GLY A 151 12.06 -15.03 -14.94
N PHE A 152 13.13 -15.19 -14.16
CA PHE A 152 13.25 -16.22 -13.11
C PHE A 152 13.24 -15.63 -11.69
N HIS A 153 12.97 -14.33 -11.55
CA HIS A 153 13.07 -13.63 -10.27
C HIS A 153 11.80 -13.83 -9.45
N HIS A 154 10.65 -13.46 -10.01
CA HIS A 154 9.38 -13.51 -9.32
C HIS A 154 8.18 -13.71 -10.25
N TRP A 155 7.11 -14.18 -9.65
CA TRP A 155 5.75 -14.12 -10.15
C TRP A 155 4.99 -13.11 -9.32
N TRP A 156 3.94 -12.55 -9.88
CA TRP A 156 3.01 -11.76 -9.12
C TRP A 156 1.60 -11.89 -9.68
N THR A 157 0.64 -11.82 -8.76
CA THR A 157 -0.79 -11.89 -9.01
C THR A 157 -1.45 -10.73 -8.29
N GLN A 158 -2.62 -10.29 -8.76
CA GLN A 158 -3.33 -9.19 -8.11
C GLN A 158 -4.84 -9.37 -8.16
N THR A 159 -5.49 -8.83 -7.13
CA THR A 159 -6.91 -8.56 -7.09
C THR A 159 -7.15 -7.05 -7.23
N GLU A 160 -8.37 -6.61 -6.99
CA GLU A 160 -8.69 -5.19 -6.91
C GLU A 160 -7.88 -4.47 -5.81
N ASP A 161 -7.72 -5.11 -4.66
CA ASP A 161 -7.27 -4.53 -3.40
C ASP A 161 -5.94 -5.10 -2.91
N THR A 162 -5.51 -6.26 -3.43
CA THR A 162 -4.27 -6.92 -3.02
C THR A 162 -3.35 -7.19 -4.20
N VAL A 163 -2.07 -7.29 -3.90
CA VAL A 163 -1.03 -7.81 -4.79
C VAL A 163 -0.25 -8.87 -4.02
N THR A 164 0.03 -9.99 -4.67
CA THR A 164 0.83 -11.07 -4.09
C THR A 164 2.03 -11.31 -4.98
N VAL A 165 3.22 -11.25 -4.40
CA VAL A 165 4.50 -11.47 -5.08
C VAL A 165 5.12 -12.77 -4.58
N SER A 166 5.54 -13.64 -5.49
CA SER A 166 6.15 -14.93 -5.18
C SER A 166 7.57 -14.97 -5.73
N PHE A 167 8.56 -14.98 -4.84
CA PHE A 167 9.97 -15.09 -5.19
C PHE A 167 10.44 -16.54 -5.16
N LEU A 168 11.24 -16.94 -6.14
CA LEU A 168 11.96 -18.21 -6.05
C LEU A 168 13.09 -18.07 -5.04
N VAL A 169 13.11 -18.98 -4.08
CA VAL A 169 14.17 -19.07 -3.07
C VAL A 169 14.81 -20.45 -3.09
N PRO A 170 16.02 -20.63 -2.54
CA PRO A 170 16.64 -21.95 -2.47
C PRO A 170 15.71 -22.99 -1.85
N TRP A 171 15.72 -24.21 -2.38
CA TRP A 171 14.78 -25.28 -2.02
C TRP A 171 14.73 -25.55 -0.52
N GLU A 172 15.88 -25.52 0.13
CA GLU A 172 16.05 -25.84 1.54
C GLU A 172 15.51 -24.73 2.46
N THR A 173 15.18 -23.56 1.92
CA THR A 173 14.85 -22.35 2.69
C THR A 173 13.77 -22.60 3.72
N LYS A 174 14.10 -22.33 4.99
CA LYS A 174 13.17 -22.38 6.13
C LYS A 174 12.89 -20.97 6.63
N GLY A 175 11.77 -20.77 7.34
CA GLY A 175 11.41 -19.46 7.89
C GLY A 175 12.51 -18.85 8.74
N LYS A 176 13.17 -19.67 9.58
CA LYS A 176 14.31 -19.24 10.41
C LYS A 176 15.55 -18.75 9.64
N TRP A 177 15.60 -18.97 8.33
CA TRP A 177 16.70 -18.49 7.48
C TRP A 177 16.36 -17.16 6.79
N VAL A 178 15.10 -16.73 6.84
CA VAL A 178 14.73 -15.36 6.48
C VAL A 178 15.13 -14.47 7.65
N THR A 179 16.35 -13.94 7.56
CA THR A 179 17.00 -13.16 8.65
C THR A 179 16.58 -11.71 8.68
N LYS A 180 16.09 -11.19 7.54
CA LYS A 180 15.61 -9.82 7.40
C LYS A 180 14.40 -9.85 6.48
N PHE A 181 13.33 -9.19 6.93
CA PHE A 181 12.18 -8.83 6.11
C PHE A 181 11.83 -7.40 6.50
N ARG A 182 11.84 -6.47 5.55
CA ARG A 182 11.46 -5.08 5.77
C ARG A 182 10.63 -4.59 4.60
N LEU A 183 9.56 -3.89 4.96
CA LEU A 183 8.73 -3.14 4.04
C LEU A 183 8.66 -1.72 4.58
N TYR A 184 9.11 -0.74 3.80
CA TYR A 184 9.23 0.65 4.26
C TYR A 184 9.08 1.64 3.11
N GLU A 185 8.74 2.88 3.43
CA GLU A 185 8.73 3.99 2.48
C GLU A 185 10.08 4.70 2.46
N ALA A 186 10.57 5.04 1.28
CA ALA A 186 11.74 5.89 1.10
C ALA A 186 11.55 6.87 -0.07
N PRO A 187 12.28 8.01 -0.07
CA PRO A 187 12.25 8.94 -1.19
C PRO A 187 12.68 8.27 -2.50
N SER A 188 12.00 8.57 -3.61
CA SER A 188 12.35 7.98 -4.90
C SER A 188 13.76 8.39 -5.36
N GLU A 189 14.64 7.41 -5.59
CA GLU A 189 15.99 7.66 -6.13
C GLU A 189 15.95 8.21 -7.56
N THR A 190 14.90 7.89 -8.32
CA THR A 190 14.79 8.26 -9.74
C THR A 190 14.29 9.69 -9.98
N ALA A 191 13.63 10.28 -8.98
CA ALA A 191 13.04 11.62 -9.08
C ALA A 191 13.23 12.37 -7.76
N PRO A 192 14.47 12.79 -7.42
CA PRO A 192 14.80 13.36 -6.12
C PRO A 192 14.08 14.69 -5.83
N GLU A 193 13.60 15.39 -6.86
CA GLU A 193 12.80 16.61 -6.70
C GLU A 193 11.32 16.34 -6.41
N SER A 194 10.86 15.10 -6.58
CA SER A 194 9.50 14.71 -6.29
C SER A 194 9.41 14.24 -4.85
N GLU A 195 8.51 14.83 -4.05
CA GLU A 195 8.19 14.37 -2.68
C GLU A 195 7.49 12.99 -2.65
N LEU A 196 7.55 12.24 -3.75
CA LEU A 196 6.94 10.93 -3.88
C LEU A 196 7.80 9.90 -3.15
N HIS A 197 7.23 9.37 -2.09
CA HIS A 197 7.76 8.21 -1.39
C HIS A 197 7.37 6.94 -2.17
N GLN A 198 8.29 5.99 -2.26
CA GLN A 198 8.08 4.68 -2.84
C GLN A 198 8.20 3.62 -1.76
N ALA A 199 7.46 2.53 -1.91
CA ALA A 199 7.58 1.40 -1.01
C ALA A 199 8.72 0.49 -1.46
N HIS A 200 9.59 0.13 -0.53
CA HIS A 200 10.75 -0.75 -0.70
C HIS A 200 10.51 -2.06 0.03
N LEU A 201 10.87 -3.16 -0.62
CA LEU A 201 10.92 -4.50 -0.06
C LEU A 201 12.37 -4.94 0.08
N GLU A 202 12.77 -5.33 1.28
CA GLU A 202 14.08 -5.94 1.54
C GLU A 202 13.93 -7.28 2.24
N ILE A 203 14.51 -8.32 1.65
CA ILE A 203 14.51 -9.67 2.20
C ILE A 203 15.94 -10.21 2.17
N ALA A 204 16.46 -10.69 3.30
CA ALA A 204 17.76 -11.37 3.36
C ALA A 204 17.59 -12.81 3.84
N ILE A 205 17.99 -13.76 3.00
CA ILE A 205 17.90 -15.19 3.26
C ILE A 205 19.31 -15.74 3.47
N GLN A 206 19.56 -16.28 4.66
CA GLN A 206 20.83 -16.91 4.96
C GLN A 206 20.87 -18.30 4.33
N ALA A 207 21.92 -18.58 3.54
CA ALA A 207 22.12 -19.92 3.03
C ALA A 207 22.38 -20.90 4.18
N PRO A 208 21.85 -22.14 4.12
CA PRO A 208 22.18 -23.15 5.10
C PRO A 208 23.70 -23.35 5.16
N PRO A 209 24.28 -23.55 6.35
CA PRO A 209 25.68 -23.93 6.45
C PRO A 209 25.86 -25.24 5.68
N ALA A 210 26.69 -25.19 4.63
CA ALA A 210 27.03 -26.39 3.87
C ALA A 210 27.52 -27.45 4.87
N ARG A 211 26.95 -28.66 4.83
CA ARG A 211 27.41 -29.76 5.69
C ARG A 211 28.92 -29.91 5.42
N PRO A 212 29.78 -29.79 6.45
CA PRO A 212 31.21 -29.89 6.24
C PRO A 212 31.54 -31.30 5.77
N MET A 213 31.71 -31.45 4.46
CA MET A 213 32.08 -32.72 3.81
C MET A 213 33.60 -32.86 3.64
N SER A 214 34.40 -31.93 4.19
CA SER A 214 35.86 -31.96 4.07
C SER A 214 36.55 -31.93 5.42
N ALA A 215 37.40 -32.93 5.64
CA ALA A 215 38.17 -33.15 6.85
C ALA A 215 39.49 -32.34 6.90
N SER A 216 39.78 -31.48 5.93
CA SER A 216 41.05 -30.77 5.86
C SER A 216 40.89 -29.24 5.79
N GLY A 217 41.25 -28.58 6.90
CA GLY A 217 41.91 -27.27 6.88
C GLY A 217 41.03 -26.03 6.73
N GLY A 218 40.53 -25.53 7.87
CA GLY A 218 40.06 -24.15 8.02
C GLY A 218 38.52 -23.99 8.07
N PRO A 219 37.98 -23.12 8.94
CA PRO A 219 36.56 -22.80 8.93
C PRO A 219 36.21 -22.09 7.61
N PRO A 220 35.29 -22.62 6.79
CA PRO A 220 34.88 -21.95 5.55
C PRO A 220 34.20 -20.63 5.90
N ALA A 221 34.48 -19.59 5.10
CA ALA A 221 33.77 -18.32 5.22
C ALA A 221 32.26 -18.57 5.06
N PRO A 222 31.40 -17.94 5.89
CA PRO A 222 29.97 -18.12 5.78
C PRO A 222 29.50 -17.68 4.39
N PRO A 223 28.58 -18.42 3.74
CA PRO A 223 28.05 -18.05 2.45
C PRO A 223 27.36 -16.68 2.53
N ALA A 224 27.52 -15.86 1.49
CA ALA A 224 26.85 -14.57 1.40
C ALA A 224 25.32 -14.76 1.44
N PRO A 225 24.58 -13.91 2.16
CA PRO A 225 23.13 -13.99 2.19
C PRO A 225 22.56 -13.68 0.80
N HIS A 226 21.49 -14.38 0.44
CA HIS A 226 20.70 -14.05 -0.74
C HIS A 226 19.83 -12.84 -0.41
N LEU A 227 20.11 -11.72 -1.06
CA LEU A 227 19.45 -10.44 -0.84
C LEU A 227 18.48 -10.16 -1.98
N ILE A 228 17.23 -9.89 -1.64
CA ILE A 228 16.19 -9.38 -2.54
C ILE A 228 15.91 -7.95 -2.08
N HIS A 229 16.12 -6.99 -2.99
CA HIS A 229 15.79 -5.60 -2.76
C HIS A 229 15.05 -5.07 -3.98
N GLU A 230 13.78 -4.73 -3.79
CA GLU A 230 12.91 -4.30 -4.87
C GLU A 230 12.11 -3.05 -4.47
N VAL A 231 11.78 -2.22 -5.46
CA VAL A 231 11.00 -0.99 -5.27
C VAL A 231 9.67 -1.15 -5.99
N PHE A 232 8.57 -1.06 -5.25
CA PHE A 232 7.24 -1.19 -5.84
C PHE A 232 6.95 -0.04 -6.79
N ARG A 233 6.34 -0.38 -7.93
CA ARG A 233 5.93 0.61 -8.93
C ARG A 233 4.83 1.54 -8.41
N TYR A 234 3.95 1.00 -7.57
CA TYR A 234 2.77 1.66 -7.07
C TYR A 234 2.71 1.61 -5.53
N PRO A 235 1.98 2.54 -4.89
CA PRO A 235 1.90 2.57 -3.44
C PRO A 235 1.15 1.37 -2.84
N VAL A 236 1.60 0.94 -1.66
CA VAL A 236 1.03 -0.15 -0.87
C VAL A 236 0.84 0.32 0.57
N LYS A 237 -0.13 -0.26 1.29
CA LYS A 237 -0.39 0.09 2.68
C LYS A 237 0.70 -0.50 3.58
N LEU A 238 1.31 0.35 4.41
CA LEU A 238 2.43 0.00 5.29
C LEU A 238 2.09 0.03 6.79
N SER A 239 0.84 -0.22 7.18
CA SER A 239 0.51 -0.31 8.61
C SER A 239 1.14 -1.54 9.26
N GLU A 240 1.63 -1.40 10.48
CA GLU A 240 2.32 -2.46 11.25
C GLU A 240 1.52 -3.77 11.29
N ASP A 241 0.21 -3.68 11.56
CA ASP A 241 -0.71 -4.83 11.59
C ASP A 241 -0.80 -5.58 10.25
N LEU A 242 -0.59 -4.89 9.13
CA LEU A 242 -0.61 -5.51 7.80
C LEU A 242 0.73 -6.11 7.44
N ILE A 243 1.83 -5.58 7.98
CA ILE A 243 3.18 -6.09 7.73
C ILE A 243 3.43 -7.36 8.54
N GLU A 244 2.90 -7.44 9.76
CA GLU A 244 2.97 -8.68 10.54
C GLU A 244 2.17 -9.79 9.85
N GLY A 245 2.87 -10.85 9.42
CA GLY A 245 2.23 -11.98 8.73
C GLY A 245 1.95 -11.77 7.24
N CYS A 246 2.43 -10.69 6.62
CA CYS A 246 2.28 -10.46 5.17
C CYS A 246 3.07 -11.44 4.29
N TRP A 247 3.88 -12.33 4.86
CA TRP A 247 4.71 -13.24 4.09
C TRP A 247 4.66 -14.67 4.62
N GLN A 248 4.87 -15.62 3.72
CA GLN A 248 4.88 -17.04 4.02
C GLN A 248 5.75 -17.81 3.02
N LEU A 249 6.22 -19.00 3.42
CA LEU A 249 6.98 -19.89 2.55
C LEU A 249 6.11 -21.03 2.06
N HIS A 250 5.93 -21.14 0.75
CA HIS A 250 5.22 -22.23 0.10
C HIS A 250 6.19 -23.29 -0.41
N PHE A 251 5.73 -24.55 -0.40
CA PHE A 251 6.48 -25.70 -0.87
C PHE A 251 5.66 -26.41 -1.93
N LEU A 252 6.19 -26.48 -3.16
CA LEU A 252 5.55 -27.11 -4.29
C LEU A 252 6.40 -28.35 -4.68
N PRO A 253 6.16 -29.51 -4.04
CA PRO A 253 6.97 -30.72 -4.21
C PRO A 253 7.03 -31.25 -5.64
N LYS A 254 5.91 -31.30 -6.36
CA LYS A 254 5.87 -31.86 -7.71
C LYS A 254 6.72 -31.05 -8.68
N ARG A 255 6.73 -29.74 -8.49
CA ARG A 255 7.47 -28.79 -9.34
C ARG A 255 8.87 -28.49 -8.82
N HIS A 256 9.23 -29.01 -7.65
CA HIS A 256 10.48 -28.73 -6.96
C HIS A 256 10.73 -27.23 -6.76
N LEU A 257 9.67 -26.47 -6.42
CA LEU A 257 9.74 -25.03 -6.18
C LEU A 257 9.58 -24.67 -4.71
N ARG A 258 10.40 -23.74 -4.26
CA ARG A 258 10.27 -23.08 -2.96
C ARG A 258 9.98 -21.61 -3.21
N LEU A 259 8.84 -21.15 -2.74
CA LEU A 259 8.37 -19.78 -2.97
C LEU A 259 8.32 -19.02 -1.65
N LEU A 260 8.88 -17.82 -1.64
CA LEU A 260 8.61 -16.82 -0.62
C LEU A 260 7.53 -15.89 -1.16
N VAL A 261 6.34 -15.99 -0.56
CA VAL A 261 5.13 -15.30 -1.01
C VAL A 261 4.87 -14.13 -0.08
N VAL A 262 4.76 -12.93 -0.63
CA VAL A 262 4.48 -11.67 0.06
C VAL A 262 3.13 -11.16 -0.44
N GLN A 263 2.15 -11.05 0.45
CA GLN A 263 0.82 -10.52 0.18
C GLN A 263 0.69 -9.12 0.74
N LEU A 264 0.35 -8.16 -0.12
CA LEU A 264 0.29 -6.74 0.21
C LEU A 264 -1.07 -6.15 -0.17
N PHE A 265 -1.46 -5.10 0.54
CA PHE A 265 -2.65 -4.32 0.23
C PHE A 265 -2.28 -3.08 -0.56
N LYS A 266 -3.00 -2.84 -1.66
CA LYS A 266 -2.83 -1.64 -2.48
C LYS A 266 -3.33 -0.41 -1.74
N GLU A 267 -2.66 0.71 -1.93
CA GLU A 267 -3.20 1.99 -1.49
C GLU A 267 -4.31 2.45 -2.45
N PRO A 268 -5.47 2.91 -1.95
CA PRO A 268 -6.53 3.40 -2.81
C PRO A 268 -6.12 4.73 -3.47
N VAL A 269 -6.28 4.81 -4.79
CA VAL A 269 -5.95 6.04 -5.56
C VAL A 269 -7.05 7.12 -5.43
N GLY A 270 -8.26 6.72 -5.04
CA GLY A 270 -9.39 7.62 -4.87
C GLY A 270 -10.68 6.84 -4.57
N LEU A 271 -11.72 7.55 -4.15
CA LEU A 271 -13.02 6.95 -3.84
C LEU A 271 -13.61 6.28 -5.09
N GLY A 272 -13.79 4.96 -5.04
CA GLY A 272 -14.37 4.18 -6.12
C GLY A 272 -13.45 3.93 -7.32
N MET A 273 -12.16 4.31 -7.23
CA MET A 273 -11.18 4.03 -8.28
C MET A 273 -10.34 2.81 -7.91
N THR A 274 -10.31 1.83 -8.80
CA THR A 274 -9.44 0.65 -8.68
C THR A 274 -8.22 0.81 -9.57
N LEU A 275 -7.03 0.69 -8.99
CA LEU A 275 -5.77 0.67 -9.71
C LEU A 275 -5.35 -0.78 -10.01
N TRP A 276 -5.34 -1.12 -11.29
CA TRP A 276 -4.75 -2.36 -11.79
C TRP A 276 -3.30 -2.10 -12.16
N TRP A 277 -2.39 -2.84 -11.56
CA TRP A 277 -0.97 -2.69 -11.78
C TRP A 277 -0.60 -3.28 -13.13
N ASP A 278 0.21 -2.59 -13.91
CA ASP A 278 0.78 -3.13 -15.16
C ASP A 278 2.07 -3.94 -14.89
N ARG A 279 2.76 -3.61 -13.79
CA ARG A 279 4.01 -4.20 -13.30
C ARG A 279 4.05 -4.16 -11.77
N CYS A 280 4.88 -5.01 -11.17
CA CYS A 280 5.02 -5.07 -9.72
C CYS A 280 6.09 -4.09 -9.22
N PHE A 281 7.26 -4.13 -9.83
CA PHE A 281 8.42 -3.34 -9.44
C PHE A 281 8.81 -2.32 -10.51
N VAL A 282 9.54 -1.28 -10.10
CA VAL A 282 10.09 -0.25 -11.01
C VAL A 282 11.10 -0.87 -11.98
N THR A 283 11.81 -1.90 -11.54
CA THR A 283 12.82 -2.67 -12.29
C THR A 283 12.24 -3.62 -13.32
N ASP A 284 10.93 -3.95 -13.23
CA ASP A 284 10.27 -4.87 -14.15
C ASP A 284 10.29 -4.33 -15.59
N THR A 285 10.84 -5.12 -16.50
CA THR A 285 10.90 -4.79 -17.93
C THR A 285 9.64 -5.23 -18.67
N THR A 286 9.04 -6.36 -18.27
CA THR A 286 7.90 -6.94 -18.95
C THR A 286 6.60 -6.34 -18.42
N SER A 287 5.99 -5.46 -19.21
CA SER A 287 4.59 -5.06 -18.98
C SER A 287 3.68 -6.21 -19.41
N VAL A 288 3.15 -6.98 -18.46
CA VAL A 288 2.36 -8.18 -18.79
C VAL A 288 0.92 -7.82 -19.18
N ILE A 289 0.40 -6.70 -18.70
CA ILE A 289 -0.96 -6.27 -19.00
C ILE A 289 -0.94 -5.17 -20.06
N ALA A 290 -0.96 -5.56 -21.33
CA ALA A 290 -1.13 -4.61 -22.43
C ALA A 290 -2.52 -3.94 -22.40
N ASP A 291 -3.54 -4.63 -21.87
CA ASP A 291 -4.89 -4.07 -21.72
C ASP A 291 -5.56 -4.50 -20.41
N THR A 292 -5.56 -3.62 -19.42
CA THR A 292 -6.20 -3.82 -18.11
C THR A 292 -7.73 -3.93 -18.19
N GLN A 293 -8.34 -3.63 -19.34
CA GLN A 293 -9.78 -3.82 -19.57
C GLN A 293 -10.15 -5.29 -19.83
N THR A 294 -9.17 -6.12 -20.20
CA THR A 294 -9.41 -7.54 -20.49
C THR A 294 -9.45 -8.43 -19.25
N ILE A 295 -9.03 -7.91 -18.10
CA ILE A 295 -8.95 -8.63 -16.83
C ILE A 295 -10.33 -9.22 -16.46
N PRO A 296 -10.47 -10.55 -16.35
CA PRO A 296 -11.76 -11.20 -16.10
C PRO A 296 -12.45 -10.72 -14.82
N ASP A 297 -11.68 -10.49 -13.75
CA ASP A 297 -12.22 -10.04 -12.46
C ASP A 297 -12.82 -8.63 -12.56
N ARG A 298 -12.26 -7.78 -13.41
CA ARG A 298 -12.82 -6.47 -13.74
C ARG A 298 -14.15 -6.59 -14.47
N LYS A 299 -14.25 -7.48 -15.47
CA LYS A 299 -15.50 -7.73 -16.22
C LYS A 299 -16.60 -8.24 -15.30
N ARG A 300 -16.30 -9.27 -14.50
CA ARG A 300 -17.25 -9.86 -13.55
C ARG A 300 -17.80 -8.82 -12.57
N ARG A 301 -16.96 -7.91 -12.07
CA ARG A 301 -17.40 -6.84 -11.18
C ARG A 301 -18.31 -5.82 -11.89
N MET A 302 -17.96 -5.41 -13.10
CA MET A 302 -18.80 -4.49 -13.88
C MET A 302 -20.18 -5.09 -14.21
N GLU A 303 -20.24 -6.41 -14.39
CA GLU A 303 -21.50 -7.15 -14.57
C GLU A 303 -22.30 -7.26 -13.26
N ALA A 304 -21.63 -7.47 -12.12
CA ALA A 304 -22.27 -7.62 -10.82
C ALA A 304 -22.83 -6.32 -10.23
N MET A 305 -22.32 -5.15 -10.65
CA MET A 305 -22.76 -3.84 -10.15
C MET A 305 -23.37 -2.95 -11.26
N PRO A 306 -24.58 -3.26 -11.76
CA PRO A 306 -25.20 -2.50 -12.84
C PRO A 306 -25.46 -1.03 -12.48
N ALA A 307 -25.72 -0.71 -11.20
CA ALA A 307 -25.85 0.66 -10.73
C ALA A 307 -24.56 1.49 -10.90
N LEU A 308 -23.40 0.82 -10.79
CA LEU A 308 -22.09 1.44 -10.99
C LEU A 308 -21.79 1.69 -12.47
N LYS A 309 -22.45 0.96 -13.39
CA LYS A 309 -22.25 1.14 -14.83
C LYS A 309 -22.65 2.54 -15.28
N GLY A 310 -23.72 3.09 -14.68
CA GLY A 310 -24.17 4.47 -14.91
C GLY A 310 -23.15 5.50 -14.40
N THR A 311 -22.63 5.32 -13.18
CA THR A 311 -21.64 6.24 -12.61
C THR A 311 -20.30 6.17 -13.34
N VAL A 312 -19.83 4.98 -13.72
CA VAL A 312 -18.59 4.81 -14.50
C VAL A 312 -18.70 5.48 -15.87
N ALA A 313 -19.85 5.38 -16.54
CA ALA A 313 -20.07 6.09 -17.82
C ALA A 313 -20.07 7.61 -17.62
N GLN A 314 -20.70 8.12 -16.55
CA GLN A 314 -20.65 9.54 -16.20
C GLN A 314 -19.22 10.01 -15.92
N PHE A 315 -18.45 9.28 -15.09
CA PHE A 315 -17.06 9.61 -14.81
C PHE A 315 -16.20 9.60 -16.08
N ARG A 316 -16.43 8.63 -16.98
CA ARG A 316 -15.72 8.58 -18.25
C ARG A 316 -16.00 9.80 -19.12
N ASN A 317 -17.27 10.21 -19.23
CA ASN A 317 -17.64 11.41 -19.98
C ASN A 317 -17.01 12.67 -19.37
N VAL A 318 -17.09 12.83 -18.05
CA VAL A 318 -16.49 13.97 -17.33
C VAL A 318 -14.97 14.00 -17.53
N TRP A 319 -14.32 12.84 -17.51
CA TRP A 319 -12.88 12.74 -17.73
C TRP A 319 -12.49 13.06 -19.18
N GLU A 320 -13.23 12.54 -20.17
CA GLU A 320 -13.01 12.82 -21.59
C GLU A 320 -13.19 14.32 -21.90
N GLU A 321 -14.24 14.93 -21.37
CA GLU A 321 -14.51 16.37 -21.49
C GLU A 321 -13.40 17.20 -20.85
N ALA A 322 -13.00 16.89 -19.61
CA ALA A 322 -11.91 17.59 -18.93
C ALA A 322 -10.57 17.44 -19.69
N HIS A 323 -10.31 16.26 -20.28
CA HIS A 323 -9.10 16.00 -21.04
C HIS A 323 -9.08 16.72 -22.39
N GLU A 324 -10.25 16.85 -23.03
CA GLU A 324 -10.41 17.67 -24.24
C GLU A 324 -10.21 19.16 -23.95
N GLU A 325 -10.80 19.65 -22.86
CA GLU A 325 -10.64 21.02 -22.41
C GLU A 325 -9.18 21.36 -22.08
N PHE A 326 -8.48 20.43 -21.43
CA PHE A 326 -7.05 20.56 -21.18
C PHE A 326 -6.23 20.63 -22.48
N ARG A 327 -6.48 19.74 -23.44
CA ARG A 327 -5.82 19.76 -24.75
C ARG A 327 -6.08 21.08 -25.49
N ARG A 328 -7.32 21.57 -25.46
CA ARG A 328 -7.72 22.85 -26.04
C ARG A 328 -6.92 24.02 -25.45
N ARG A 329 -6.81 24.09 -24.12
CA ARG A 329 -6.04 25.14 -23.43
C ARG A 329 -4.54 25.06 -23.71
N MET A 330 -3.97 23.86 -23.79
CA MET A 330 -2.56 23.68 -24.14
C MET A 330 -2.25 24.15 -25.56
N GLN A 331 -3.14 23.87 -26.52
CA GLN A 331 -3.00 24.37 -27.90
C GLN A 331 -3.10 25.90 -27.96
N GLN A 332 -4.03 26.50 -27.21
CA GLN A 332 -4.17 27.96 -27.14
C GLN A 332 -2.88 28.62 -26.62
N ARG A 333 -2.33 28.14 -25.49
CA ARG A 333 -1.06 28.66 -24.94
C ARG A 333 0.11 28.54 -25.92
N LYS A 334 0.15 27.47 -26.70
CA LYS A 334 1.22 27.28 -27.71
C LYS A 334 1.09 28.29 -28.86
N ARG A 335 -0.12 28.70 -29.22
CA ARG A 335 -0.35 29.77 -30.21
C ARG A 335 0.04 31.13 -29.64
N ASP A 336 -0.39 31.45 -28.43
CA ASP A 336 -0.14 32.74 -27.79
C ASP A 336 1.36 32.99 -27.49
N MET A 337 2.19 31.95 -27.41
CA MET A 337 3.66 32.06 -27.26
C MET A 337 4.44 32.08 -28.59
N GLY A 338 3.77 31.79 -29.71
CA GLY A 338 4.39 31.71 -31.03
C GLY A 338 4.33 33.01 -31.84
N ASP A 339 3.53 33.98 -31.39
CA ASP A 339 3.41 35.34 -31.95
C ASP A 339 4.26 36.35 -31.16
#